data_AF-A0A5B0EDM2-F1
#
_entry.id   AF-A0A5B0EDM2-F1
#
_cell.length_a   1.000
_cell.length_b   1.000
_cell.length_c   1.000
_cell.angle_alpha   90.00
_cell.angle_beta   90.00
_cell.angle_gamma   90.00
#
_symmetry.space_group_name_H-M   'P 1'
#
loop_
_entity.id
_entity.type
_entity.pdbx_description
1 polymer ?
#
loop_
_entity_poly.entity_id
_entity_poly.type
_entity_poly.pdbx_seq_one_letter_code
_entity_poly.pdbx_strand_id
1 'polypeptide(L)'
;MLPCHNSSMDDIIIRWVGETPTDAWGQLAAFTKDGSIVGQATYKRWEHKPEFTYLSGFFVDNEYRKHGLATDMMHKIFERLGRNRPYMVTLSGNLDRHFMQAIAAENDAPKLFELLEDRSYKPMN
;
A
#
# COMPACT_ATOMS: atom_id res chain seq x y z
N MET A 1 28.39 -20.28 22.42
CA MET A 1 28.31 -19.49 21.18
C MET A 1 26.86 -19.57 20.70
N LEU A 2 26.11 -18.48 20.84
CA LEU A 2 24.74 -18.39 20.34
C LEU A 2 24.80 -18.40 18.80
N PRO A 3 23.96 -19.18 18.10
CA PRO A 3 23.86 -19.06 16.67
C PRO A 3 23.24 -17.69 16.37
N CYS A 4 24.00 -16.82 15.72
CA CYS A 4 23.46 -15.64 15.05
C CYS A 4 22.42 -16.13 14.04
N HIS A 5 21.14 -15.95 14.36
CA HIS A 5 20.05 -16.19 13.43
C HIS A 5 20.21 -15.21 12.26
N ASN A 6 20.87 -15.66 11.20
CA ASN A 6 20.57 -15.15 9.86
C ASN A 6 19.20 -15.73 9.49
N SER A 7 18.13 -15.07 9.94
CA SER A 7 16.83 -15.22 9.32
C SER A 7 17.00 -14.79 7.86
N SER A 8 17.12 -15.78 6.97
CA SER A 8 17.16 -15.58 5.52
C SER A 8 16.04 -14.63 5.13
N MET A 9 16.41 -13.55 4.45
CA MET A 9 15.55 -12.43 4.05
C MET A 9 14.53 -12.79 2.95
N ASP A 10 14.39 -14.07 2.60
CA ASP A 10 13.53 -14.59 1.51
C ASP A 10 12.10 -14.96 1.95
N ASP A 11 11.75 -14.79 3.22
CA ASP A 11 10.53 -15.38 3.80
C ASP A 11 9.40 -14.35 4.06
N ILE A 12 9.28 -13.26 3.27
CA ILE A 12 8.12 -12.35 3.35
C ILE A 12 7.04 -12.74 2.35
N ILE A 13 5.84 -13.02 2.84
CA ILE A 13 4.68 -13.40 2.02
C ILE A 13 3.64 -12.28 2.05
N ILE A 14 3.34 -11.70 0.89
CA ILE A 14 2.26 -10.71 0.72
C ILE A 14 0.99 -11.43 0.24
N ARG A 15 -0.09 -11.37 1.02
CA ARG A 15 -1.38 -12.00 0.65
C ARG A 15 -2.59 -11.18 1.06
N TRP A 16 -3.71 -11.44 0.40
CA TRP A 16 -5.01 -10.93 0.80
C TRP A 16 -5.44 -11.57 2.11
N VAL A 17 -6.06 -10.80 2.99
CA VAL A 17 -6.51 -11.25 4.32
C VAL A 17 -7.96 -10.89 4.56
N GLY A 18 -8.64 -11.68 5.39
CA GLY A 18 -10.08 -11.53 5.62
C GLY A 18 -10.90 -12.09 4.46
N GLU A 19 -11.93 -11.35 4.06
CA GLU A 19 -12.80 -11.73 2.93
C GLU A 19 -12.06 -11.67 1.59
N THR A 20 -12.59 -12.39 0.60
CA THR A 20 -12.04 -12.34 -0.77
C THR A 20 -12.13 -10.89 -1.29
N PRO A 21 -11.02 -10.32 -1.80
CA PRO A 21 -10.99 -8.94 -2.24
C PRO A 21 -11.93 -8.71 -3.41
N THR A 22 -12.78 -7.69 -3.29
CA THR A 22 -13.74 -7.25 -4.30
C THR A 22 -13.30 -5.92 -4.93
N ASP A 23 -13.95 -5.48 -5.99
CA ASP A 23 -13.65 -4.17 -6.59
C ASP A 23 -14.00 -2.99 -5.65
N ALA A 24 -14.75 -3.25 -4.58
CA ALA A 24 -15.17 -2.25 -3.61
C ALA A 24 -14.31 -2.24 -2.35
N TRP A 25 -13.66 -3.35 -1.99
CA TRP A 25 -12.89 -3.46 -0.75
C TRP A 25 -11.89 -4.61 -0.79
N GLY A 26 -10.73 -4.41 -0.18
CA GLY A 26 -9.75 -5.47 0.05
C GLY A 26 -8.67 -5.06 1.06
N GLN A 27 -8.09 -6.07 1.71
CA GLN A 27 -7.01 -5.91 2.68
C GLN A 27 -5.84 -6.84 2.31
N LEU A 28 -4.64 -6.27 2.25
CA LEU A 28 -3.37 -6.97 2.10
C LEU A 28 -2.60 -6.90 3.40
N ALA A 29 -1.88 -7.98 3.71
CA ALA A 29 -0.85 -7.97 4.72
C ALA A 29 0.40 -8.70 4.22
N ALA A 30 1.53 -8.24 4.72
CA ALA A 30 2.83 -8.87 4.57
C ALA A 30 3.18 -9.61 5.85
N PHE A 31 3.58 -10.87 5.69
CA PHE A 31 3.85 -11.77 6.80
C PHE A 31 5.30 -12.25 6.75
N THR A 32 5.94 -12.33 7.92
CA THR A 32 7.14 -13.14 8.13
C THR A 32 6.78 -14.62 8.20
N LYS A 33 7.80 -15.49 8.12
CA LYS A 33 7.67 -16.96 8.19
C LYS A 33 6.88 -17.47 9.40
N ASP A 34 7.09 -16.84 10.55
CA ASP A 34 6.44 -17.17 11.82
C ASP A 34 4.97 -16.68 11.87
N GLY A 35 4.50 -15.99 10.84
CA GLY A 35 3.15 -15.47 10.73
C GLY A 35 2.96 -14.08 11.34
N SER A 36 4.02 -13.42 11.79
CA SER A 36 3.93 -12.03 12.28
C SER A 36 3.63 -11.07 11.11
N ILE A 37 2.75 -10.10 11.35
CA ILE A 37 2.41 -9.07 10.35
C ILE A 37 3.45 -7.96 10.43
N VAL A 38 4.11 -7.69 9.31
CA VAL A 38 5.15 -6.64 9.20
C VAL A 38 4.77 -5.52 8.23
N GLY A 39 3.59 -5.63 7.61
CA GLY A 39 3.02 -4.56 6.80
C GLY A 39 1.57 -4.83 6.46
N GLN A 40 0.81 -3.77 6.22
CA GLN A 40 -0.60 -3.82 5.86
C GLN A 40 -0.94 -2.73 4.86
N ALA A 41 -1.92 -2.99 4.01
CA ALA A 41 -2.56 -1.99 3.16
C ALA A 41 -4.03 -2.37 2.97
N THR A 42 -4.90 -1.36 2.91
CA THR A 42 -6.32 -1.55 2.61
C THR A 42 -6.73 -0.63 1.48
N TYR A 43 -7.72 -1.07 0.71
CA TYR A 43 -8.45 -0.18 -0.17
C TYR A 43 -9.94 -0.32 0.06
N LYS A 44 -10.66 0.77 -0.18
CA LYS A 44 -12.12 0.78 -0.23
C LYS A 44 -12.61 1.76 -1.28
N ARG A 45 -13.71 1.46 -1.94
CA ARG A 45 -14.44 2.43 -2.77
C ARG A 45 -14.91 3.57 -1.87
N TRP A 46 -14.74 4.80 -2.33
CA TRP A 46 -15.12 5.94 -1.52
C TRP A 46 -16.63 6.19 -1.59
N GLU A 47 -17.31 6.26 -0.45
CA GLU A 47 -18.77 6.38 -0.37
C GLU A 47 -19.29 7.67 -1.01
N HIS A 48 -18.58 8.79 -0.83
CA HIS A 48 -19.00 10.09 -1.35
C HIS A 48 -18.71 10.28 -2.85
N LYS A 49 -17.73 9.54 -3.38
CA LYS A 49 -17.33 9.58 -4.79
C LYS A 49 -16.93 8.19 -5.28
N PRO A 50 -17.90 7.35 -5.70
CA PRO A 50 -17.68 5.95 -6.02
C PRO A 50 -16.66 5.67 -7.13
N GLU A 51 -16.34 6.67 -7.95
CA GLU A 51 -15.30 6.62 -8.95
C GLU A 51 -13.89 6.48 -8.34
N PHE A 52 -13.67 6.98 -7.11
CA PHE A 52 -12.40 6.89 -6.41
C PHE A 52 -12.27 5.61 -5.58
N THR A 53 -11.03 5.13 -5.50
CA THR A 53 -10.61 4.12 -4.52
C THR A 53 -9.78 4.79 -3.45
N TYR A 54 -10.24 4.76 -2.22
CA TYR A 54 -9.47 5.25 -1.09
C TYR A 54 -8.50 4.17 -0.60
N LEU A 55 -7.22 4.52 -0.54
CA LEU A 55 -6.14 3.71 0.00
C LEU A 55 -5.89 4.12 1.45
N SER A 56 -5.85 3.16 2.36
CA SER A 56 -5.75 3.41 3.79
C SER A 56 -5.06 2.29 4.55
N GLY A 57 -4.84 2.49 5.86
CA GLY A 57 -4.30 1.45 6.74
C GLY A 57 -2.93 0.95 6.26
N PHE A 58 -2.18 1.84 5.61
CA PHE A 58 -0.87 1.54 5.05
C PHE A 58 0.18 1.66 6.14
N PHE A 59 0.89 0.57 6.43
CA PHE A 59 2.08 0.62 7.25
C PHE A 59 3.07 -0.47 6.82
N VAL A 60 4.34 -0.21 7.06
CA VAL A 60 5.42 -1.18 7.00
C VAL A 60 6.31 -0.95 8.21
N ASP A 61 6.58 -2.03 8.94
CA ASP A 61 7.45 -2.02 10.11
C ASP A 61 8.83 -1.50 9.75
N ASN A 62 9.43 -0.70 10.63
CA ASN A 62 10.66 0.04 10.37
C ASN A 62 11.80 -0.83 9.85
N GLU A 63 11.93 -2.03 10.41
CA GLU A 63 12.96 -3.02 10.05
C GLU A 63 12.79 -3.53 8.61
N TYR A 64 11.57 -3.49 8.07
CA TYR A 64 11.20 -4.01 6.77
C TYR A 64 11.05 -2.93 5.68
N ARG A 65 11.16 -1.63 6.02
CA ARG A 65 10.97 -0.52 5.08
C ARG A 65 11.97 -0.46 3.94
N LYS A 66 13.20 -0.94 4.15
CA LYS A 66 14.28 -0.89 3.16
C LYS A 66 14.14 -1.93 2.04
N HIS A 67 13.13 -2.79 2.12
CA HIS A 67 13.01 -3.99 1.29
C HIS A 67 12.01 -3.85 0.13
N GLY A 68 11.54 -2.63 -0.18
CA GLY A 68 10.58 -2.42 -1.26
C GLY A 68 9.16 -2.93 -0.96
N LEU A 69 8.92 -3.50 0.23
CA LEU A 69 7.65 -4.11 0.62
C LEU A 69 6.45 -3.15 0.44
N ALA A 70 6.66 -1.88 0.75
CA ALA A 70 5.72 -0.81 0.51
C ALA A 70 5.26 -0.75 -0.96
N THR A 71 6.23 -0.76 -1.89
CA THR A 71 6.00 -0.73 -3.33
C THR A 71 5.27 -1.98 -3.80
N ASP A 72 5.74 -3.16 -3.39
CA ASP A 72 5.16 -4.45 -3.80
C ASP A 72 3.69 -4.57 -3.38
N MET A 73 3.36 -4.15 -2.16
CA MET A 73 1.99 -4.15 -1.67
C MET A 73 1.10 -3.21 -2.50
N MET A 74 1.60 -2.02 -2.85
CA MET A 74 0.86 -1.07 -3.66
C MET A 74 0.65 -1.57 -5.10
N HIS A 75 1.70 -2.10 -5.73
CA HIS A 75 1.61 -2.70 -7.06
C HIS A 75 0.59 -3.83 -7.10
N LYS A 76 0.55 -4.69 -6.09
CA LYS A 76 -0.44 -5.76 -6.00
C LYS A 76 -1.89 -5.26 -5.93
N ILE A 77 -2.13 -4.10 -5.30
CA ILE A 77 -3.45 -3.44 -5.33
C ILE A 77 -3.76 -2.93 -6.74
N PHE A 78 -2.81 -2.26 -7.39
CA PHE A 78 -2.99 -1.68 -8.72
C PHE A 78 -3.17 -2.76 -9.80
N GLU A 79 -2.49 -3.89 -9.71
CA GLU A 79 -2.68 -5.04 -10.58
C GLU A 79 -4.08 -5.64 -10.44
N ARG A 80 -4.61 -5.70 -9.21
CA ARG A 80 -5.93 -6.25 -8.93
C ARG A 80 -7.06 -5.36 -9.44
N LEU A 81 -6.92 -4.04 -9.29
CA LEU A 81 -7.97 -3.05 -9.54
C LEU A 81 -7.80 -2.28 -10.86
N GLY A 82 -6.62 -2.34 -11.46
CA GLY A 82 -6.23 -1.62 -12.66
C GLY A 82 -5.63 -0.24 -12.38
N ARG A 83 -4.56 0.12 -13.09
CA ARG A 83 -3.86 1.41 -12.95
C ARG A 83 -4.65 2.63 -13.47
N ASN A 84 -5.68 2.40 -14.29
CA ASN A 84 -6.53 3.46 -14.86
C ASN A 84 -7.55 4.06 -13.86
N ARG A 85 -7.79 3.37 -12.74
CA ARG A 85 -8.74 3.83 -11.71
C ARG A 85 -8.12 5.00 -10.92
N PRO A 86 -8.91 6.01 -10.51
CA PRO A 86 -8.37 7.06 -9.66
C PRO A 86 -8.29 6.57 -8.20
N TYR A 87 -7.09 6.69 -7.63
CA TYR A 87 -6.80 6.32 -6.25
C TYR A 87 -6.57 7.57 -5.41
N MET A 88 -7.16 7.57 -4.23
CA MET A 88 -7.03 8.63 -3.24
C MET A 88 -6.20 8.13 -2.08
N VAL A 89 -5.23 8.92 -1.64
CA VAL A 89 -4.37 8.63 -0.49
C VAL A 89 -4.46 9.77 0.52
N THR A 90 -4.40 9.44 1.81
CA THR A 90 -4.12 10.40 2.86
C THR A 90 -2.69 10.18 3.33
N LEU A 91 -1.87 11.24 3.29
CA LEU A 91 -0.45 11.17 3.57
C LEU A 91 -0.18 11.73 4.97
N SER A 92 0.27 10.88 5.89
CA SER A 92 0.64 11.29 7.24
C SER A 92 2.15 11.56 7.32
N GLY A 93 2.55 12.74 6.84
CA GLY A 93 3.92 13.23 6.94
C GLY A 93 4.78 13.00 5.69
N ASN A 94 6.07 13.32 5.81
CA ASN A 94 6.98 13.42 4.66
C ASN A 94 7.34 12.07 4.04
N LEU A 95 7.43 11.00 4.85
CA LEU A 95 7.83 9.69 4.33
C LEU A 95 6.76 9.11 3.40
N ASP A 96 5.50 9.11 3.83
CA ASP A 96 4.36 8.67 3.02
C ASP A 96 4.26 9.47 1.72
N ARG A 97 4.50 10.78 1.82
CA ARG A 97 4.51 11.68 0.66
C ARG A 97 5.61 11.33 -0.32
N HIS A 98 6.85 11.18 0.13
CA HIS A 98 7.96 10.81 -0.75
C HIS A 98 7.74 9.44 -1.40
N PHE A 99 7.21 8.48 -0.64
CA PHE A 99 6.86 7.17 -1.18
C PHE A 99 5.81 7.27 -2.28
N MET A 100 4.67 7.93 -2.02
CA MET A 100 3.60 8.04 -3.02
C MET A 100 4.01 8.91 -4.22
N GLN A 101 4.90 9.89 -4.04
CA GLN A 101 5.51 10.63 -5.15
C GLN A 101 6.40 9.73 -6.02
N ALA A 102 7.14 8.81 -5.42
CA ALA A 102 7.94 7.84 -6.19
C ALA A 102 7.05 6.93 -7.03
N ILE A 103 5.93 6.45 -6.48
CA ILE A 103 4.91 5.68 -7.24
C ILE A 103 4.30 6.54 -8.35
N ALA A 104 3.96 7.79 -8.07
CA ALA A 104 3.36 8.71 -9.04
C ALA A 104 4.30 9.03 -10.23
N ALA A 105 5.61 8.94 -10.03
CA ALA A 105 6.64 9.22 -11.03
C ALA A 105 7.01 8.00 -11.91
N GLU A 106 6.40 6.82 -11.68
CA GLU A 106 6.60 5.65 -12.53
C GLU A 106 6.06 5.88 -13.95
N ASN A 107 6.69 5.27 -14.97
CA ASN A 107 6.25 5.38 -16.38
C ASN A 107 4.80 4.90 -16.62
N ASP A 108 4.34 3.94 -15.82
CA ASP A 108 2.96 3.41 -15.84
C ASP A 108 2.28 3.70 -14.50
N ALA A 109 2.49 4.90 -13.94
CA ALA A 109 1.94 5.24 -12.63
C ALA A 109 0.40 5.19 -12.63
N PRO A 110 -0.22 4.70 -11.56
CA PRO A 110 -1.67 4.82 -11.39
C PRO A 110 -2.07 6.29 -11.24
N LYS A 111 -3.35 6.61 -11.52
CA LYS A 111 -3.87 7.97 -11.27
C LYS A 111 -3.99 8.21 -9.76
N LEU A 112 -3.07 8.99 -9.20
CA LEU A 112 -2.99 9.23 -7.76
C LEU A 112 -3.47 10.64 -7.40
N PHE A 113 -4.26 10.72 -6.34
CA PHE A 113 -4.75 11.96 -5.76
C PHE A 113 -4.45 11.99 -4.26
N GLU A 114 -3.96 13.11 -3.79
CA GLU A 114 -3.77 13.36 -2.36
C GLU A 114 -5.01 14.05 -1.80
N LEU A 115 -5.61 13.47 -0.76
CA LEU A 115 -6.66 14.12 0.03
C LEU A 115 -6.01 15.05 1.07
N LEU A 116 -6.37 16.34 1.00
CA LEU A 116 -5.88 17.39 1.89
C LEU A 116 -6.75 17.50 3.16
N GLU A 117 -6.23 18.19 4.17
CA GLU A 117 -6.91 18.35 5.48
C GLU A 117 -8.28 19.04 5.37
N ASP A 118 -8.44 19.94 4.40
CA ASP A 118 -9.70 20.64 4.09
C ASP A 118 -10.70 19.79 3.28
N ARG A 119 -10.39 18.51 3.06
CA ARG A 119 -11.14 17.55 2.22
C ARG A 119 -11.14 17.86 0.72
N SER A 120 -10.41 18.89 0.28
CA SER A 120 -10.07 19.01 -1.12
C SER A 120 -9.02 17.96 -1.50
N TYR A 121 -8.83 17.73 -2.79
CA TYR A 121 -7.82 16.79 -3.27
C TYR A 121 -7.12 17.35 -4.49
N LYS A 122 -5.87 16.95 -4.69
CA LYS A 122 -5.05 17.36 -5.84
C LYS A 122 -4.40 16.15 -6.52
N PRO A 123 -4.23 16.18 -7.85
CA PRO A 123 -3.50 15.14 -8.56
C PRO A 123 -2.03 15.12 -8.12
N MET A 124 -1.44 13.94 -8.10
CA MET A 124 -0.01 13.74 -7.87
C MET A 124 0.78 13.52 -9.17
N ASN A 125 0.11 13.13 -10.26
CA ASN A 125 0.62 12.95 -11.61
C ASN A 125 -0.38 13.40 -12.68
#